data_AF-A0A432ZYI6-F1
#
_entry.id   AF-A0A432ZYI6-F1
#
_cell.length_a   1.000
_cell.length_b   1.000
_cell.length_c   1.000
_cell.angle_alpha   90.00
_cell.angle_beta   90.00
_cell.angle_gamma   90.00
#
_symmetry.space_group_name_H-M   'P 1'
#
loop_
_entity.id
_entity.type
_entity.pdbx_description
1 polymer ?
#
loop_
_entity_poly.entity_id
_entity_poly.type
_entity_poly.pdbx_seq_one_letter_code
_entity_poly.pdbx_strand_id
1 'polypeptide(L)'
;MCFSDFPIPATWPTYLPNQLIAHYFDLYAANFDLTRHIRLRRRVLRCSQLGDKRWLVRNVSTQNPDAQPEDEVFDYLMVCSGHHTKPRWPKPAFEGTDVFQGEQRHSHFYRV
;
A
#
# COMPACT_ATOMS: atom_id res chain seq x y z
N MET A 1 -0.72 -18.30 6.53
CA MET A 1 -0.29 -16.88 6.53
C MET A 1 -1.03 -16.17 7.65
N CYS A 2 -0.52 -16.22 8.88
CA CYS A 2 -1.06 -15.46 10.01
C CYS A 2 0.09 -14.74 10.71
N PHE A 3 -0.23 -13.68 11.45
CA PHE A 3 0.67 -13.16 12.46
C PHE A 3 0.88 -14.22 13.55
N SER A 4 2.09 -14.26 14.13
CA SER A 4 2.54 -15.32 15.02
C SER A 4 1.69 -15.45 16.29
N ASP A 5 1.08 -14.36 16.73
CA ASP A 5 0.29 -14.20 17.94
C ASP A 5 -1.22 -14.03 17.67
N PHE A 6 -1.65 -14.13 16.41
CA PHE A 6 -3.04 -13.96 16.02
C PHE A 6 -3.43 -14.96 14.91
N PRO A 7 -3.79 -16.21 15.27
CA PRO A 7 -4.09 -17.24 14.28
C PRO A 7 -5.36 -16.92 13.48
N ILE A 8 -5.42 -17.40 12.23
CA ILE A 8 -6.64 -17.35 11.42
C ILE A 8 -7.69 -18.28 12.06
N PRO A 9 -8.99 -17.91 12.09
CA PRO A 9 -10.05 -18.77 12.60
C PRO A 9 -10.09 -20.15 11.93
N ALA A 10 -10.24 -21.21 12.73
CA ALA A 10 -10.24 -22.60 12.23
C ALA A 10 -11.43 -22.94 11.32
N THR A 11 -12.51 -22.14 11.37
CA THR A 11 -13.69 -22.31 10.52
C THR A 11 -13.48 -21.78 9.10
N TRP A 12 -12.40 -21.04 8.85
CA TRP A 12 -12.11 -20.46 7.54
C TRP A 12 -11.38 -21.47 6.63
N PRO A 13 -11.50 -21.32 5.29
CA PRO A 13 -10.81 -22.21 4.37
C PRO A 13 -9.28 -22.07 4.48
N THR A 14 -8.56 -23.15 4.21
CA THR A 14 -7.09 -23.16 4.23
C THR A 14 -6.46 -22.12 3.30
N TYR A 15 -7.07 -21.92 2.12
CA TYR A 15 -6.70 -20.87 1.18
C TYR A 15 -7.73 -19.76 1.22
N LEU A 16 -7.30 -18.60 1.73
CA LEU A 16 -8.20 -17.48 1.93
C LEU A 16 -8.43 -16.69 0.62
N PRO A 17 -9.69 -16.46 0.21
CA PRO A 17 -9.99 -15.43 -0.77
C PRO A 17 -9.62 -14.04 -0.23
N ASN A 18 -9.41 -13.08 -1.14
CA ASN A 18 -8.96 -11.72 -0.79
C ASN A 18 -9.83 -11.01 0.25
N GLN A 19 -11.16 -11.21 0.22
CA GLN A 19 -12.11 -10.63 1.16
C GLN A 19 -11.87 -11.13 2.59
N LEU A 20 -11.58 -12.42 2.78
CA LEU A 20 -11.25 -12.97 4.10
C LEU A 20 -9.89 -12.50 4.59
N ILE A 21 -8.90 -12.35 3.70
CA ILE A 21 -7.60 -11.78 4.08
C ILE A 21 -7.76 -10.34 4.57
N ALA A 22 -8.54 -9.51 3.85
CA ALA A 22 -8.83 -8.14 4.28
C ALA A 22 -9.54 -8.12 5.64
N HIS A 23 -10.55 -8.97 5.81
CA HIS A 23 -11.27 -9.07 7.08
C HIS A 23 -10.35 -9.53 8.24
N TYR A 24 -9.42 -10.45 8.00
CA TYR A 24 -8.41 -10.85 8.99
C TYR A 24 -7.52 -9.67 9.41
N PHE A 25 -7.13 -8.79 8.48
CA PHE A 25 -6.39 -7.58 8.83
C PHE A 25 -7.21 -6.58 9.63
N ASP A 26 -8.51 -6.43 9.33
CA ASP A 26 -9.40 -5.59 10.14
C ASP A 26 -9.53 -6.13 11.57
N LEU A 27 -9.69 -7.45 11.72
CA LEU A 27 -9.71 -8.12 13.04
C LEU A 27 -8.40 -7.91 13.81
N TYR A 28 -7.26 -8.06 13.14
CA TYR A 28 -5.95 -7.83 13.75
C TYR A 28 -5.78 -6.37 14.19
N ALA A 29 -6.13 -5.41 13.33
CA ALA A 29 -6.04 -4.00 13.65
C ALA A 29 -6.95 -3.60 14.83
N ALA A 30 -8.14 -4.19 14.92
CA ALA A 30 -9.05 -3.99 16.04
C ALA A 30 -8.54 -4.64 17.34
N ASN A 31 -8.04 -5.88 17.28
CA ASN A 31 -7.56 -6.62 18.45
C ASN A 31 -6.42 -5.90 19.18
N PHE A 32 -5.52 -5.26 18.43
CA PHE A 32 -4.36 -4.55 18.97
C PHE A 32 -4.55 -3.01 19.00
N ASP A 33 -5.76 -2.51 18.75
CA ASP A 33 -6.08 -1.07 18.76
C ASP A 33 -5.14 -0.23 17.89
N LEU A 34 -4.79 -0.75 16.71
CA LEU A 34 -3.81 -0.13 15.81
C LEU A 34 -4.40 1.06 15.04
N THR A 35 -5.71 1.05 14.81
CA THR A 35 -6.41 2.06 13.99
C THR A 35 -6.23 3.47 14.53
N ARG A 36 -6.10 3.64 15.85
CA ARG A 36 -5.88 4.94 16.49
C ARG A 36 -4.58 5.64 16.05
N HIS A 37 -3.61 4.87 15.55
CA HIS A 37 -2.32 5.37 15.06
C HIS A 37 -2.33 5.69 13.56
N ILE A 38 -3.44 5.42 12.85
CA ILE A 38 -3.52 5.53 11.40
C ILE A 38 -4.28 6.79 10.99
N ARG A 39 -3.61 7.67 10.26
CA ARG A 39 -4.24 8.80 9.56
C ARG A 39 -4.59 8.40 8.13
N LEU A 40 -5.81 7.92 7.93
CA LEU A 40 -6.34 7.61 6.59
C LEU A 40 -6.45 8.88 5.74
N ARG A 41 -6.50 8.69 4.40
CA ARG A 41 -6.63 9.80 3.43
C ARG A 41 -5.51 10.84 3.58
N ARG A 42 -4.32 10.37 3.95
CA ARG A 42 -3.09 11.14 4.04
C ARG A 42 -2.07 10.55 3.09
N ARG A 43 -1.56 11.35 2.16
CA ARG A 43 -0.51 10.93 1.22
C ARG A 43 0.82 11.51 1.68
N VAL A 44 1.81 10.64 1.90
CA VAL A 44 3.21 11.04 2.09
C VAL A 44 3.80 11.40 0.73
N LEU A 45 4.36 12.61 0.62
CA LEU A 45 4.93 13.17 -0.61
C LEU A 45 6.44 13.01 -0.66
N ARG A 46 7.11 13.22 0.48
CA ARG A 46 8.57 13.14 0.59
C ARG A 46 8.97 12.81 2.02
N CYS A 47 9.99 11.98 2.15
CA CYS A 47 10.74 11.81 3.39
C CYS A 47 12.18 12.23 3.14
N SER A 48 12.75 13.05 4.03
CA SER A 48 14.15 13.47 3.96
C SER A 48 14.76 13.47 5.35
N GLN A 49 15.99 12.99 5.46
CA GLN A 49 16.72 13.01 6.72
C GLN A 49 17.28 14.41 7.00
N LEU A 50 17.12 14.87 8.24
CA LEU A 50 17.65 16.11 8.76
C LEU A 50 19.09 15.91 9.26
N GLY A 51 19.81 17.02 9.52
CA GLY A 51 21.20 16.98 9.97
C GLY A 51 21.40 16.26 11.32
N ASP A 52 20.36 16.19 12.15
CA ASP A 52 20.34 15.48 13.44
C ASP A 52 19.87 14.02 13.33
N LYS A 53 19.81 13.47 12.11
CA LYS A 53 19.38 12.11 11.77
C LYS A 53 17.87 11.82 11.92
N ARG A 54 17.06 12.78 12.38
CA ARG A 54 15.59 12.66 12.35
C ARG A 54 15.05 12.79 10.94
N TRP A 55 13.79 12.45 10.75
CA TRP A 55 13.12 12.45 9.44
C TRP A 55 12.09 13.56 9.35
N LEU A 56 12.25 14.42 8.34
CA LEU A 56 11.19 15.32 7.89
C LEU A 56 10.29 14.59 6.91
N VAL A 57 9.01 14.45 7.25
CA VAL A 57 7.99 13.79 6.45
C VAL A 57 6.99 14.84 5.96
N ARG A 58 7.07 15.16 4.68
CA ARG A 58 6.09 16.00 3.98
C ARG A 58 4.90 15.17 3.56
N ASN A 59 3.70 15.58 3.96
CA ASN A 59 2.48 14.84 3.66
C ASN A 59 1.28 15.78 3.44
N VAL A 60 0.23 15.32 2.76
CA VAL A 60 -0.94 16.13 2.41
C VAL A 60 -2.24 15.33 2.60
N SER A 61 -3.31 16.00 3.01
CA SER A 61 -4.65 15.40 3.03
C SER A 61 -5.14 15.17 1.59
N THR A 62 -5.72 14.01 1.32
CA THR A 62 -6.34 13.70 0.02
C THR A 62 -7.87 13.91 0.04
N GLN A 63 -8.43 14.40 1.14
CA GLN A 63 -9.86 14.71 1.25
C GLN A 63 -10.23 16.06 0.64
N ASN A 64 -9.30 17.00 0.66
CA ASN A 64 -9.48 18.34 0.14
C ASN A 64 -8.45 18.58 -0.98
N PRO A 65 -8.87 18.84 -2.23
CA PRO A 65 -7.98 19.16 -3.33
C PRO A 65 -7.06 20.38 -3.06
N ASP A 66 -7.53 21.34 -2.27
CA ASP A 66 -6.80 22.57 -1.94
C ASP A 66 -5.93 22.43 -0.67
N ALA A 67 -5.87 21.22 -0.09
CA ALA A 67 -5.06 20.97 1.09
C ALA A 67 -3.58 21.28 0.82
N GLN A 68 -3.00 22.11 1.67
CA GLN A 68 -1.59 22.40 1.62
C GLN A 68 -0.79 21.26 2.26
N PRO A 69 0.41 20.92 1.73
CA PRO A 69 1.31 19.99 2.38
C PRO A 69 1.74 20.49 3.77
N GLU A 70 1.86 19.57 4.71
CA GLU A 70 2.43 19.82 6.03
C GLU A 70 3.72 18.99 6.21
N ASP A 71 4.63 19.52 7.02
CA ASP A 71 5.89 18.89 7.35
C ASP A 71 5.87 18.48 8.83
N GLU A 72 6.20 17.22 9.11
CA GLU A 72 6.27 16.67 10.46
C GLU A 72 7.63 16.00 10.67
N VAL A 73 8.19 16.12 11.88
CA VAL A 73 9.48 15.52 12.23
C VAL A 73 9.28 14.27 13.08
N PHE A 74 9.93 13.18 12.70
CA PHE A 74 9.89 11.90 13.40
C PHE A 74 11.31 11.40 13.69
N ASP A 75 11.50 10.69 14.79
CA ASP A 75 12.81 10.11 15.13
C ASP A 75 13.17 8.95 14.20
N TYR A 76 12.17 8.16 13.79
CA TYR A 76 12.34 6.97 12.95
C TYR A 76 11.29 6.91 11.85
N LEU A 77 11.65 6.23 10.74
CA LEU A 77 10.78 6.03 9.59
C LEU A 77 10.76 4.53 9.22
N MET A 78 9.56 3.96 9.13
CA MET A 78 9.31 2.62 8.61
C MET A 78 8.52 2.73 7.30
N VAL A 79 9.02 2.13 6.21
CA VAL A 79 8.40 2.22 4.87
C VAL A 79 7.62 0.95 4.56
N CYS A 80 6.30 1.08 4.49
CA CYS A 80 5.36 -0.04 4.27
C CYS A 80 4.49 0.16 3.01
N SER A 81 5.02 0.80 1.96
CA SER A 81 4.23 1.20 0.77
C SER A 81 3.89 0.06 -0.22
N GLY A 82 4.40 -1.14 0.02
CA GLY A 82 4.31 -2.27 -0.91
C GLY A 82 5.11 -2.05 -2.21
N HIS A 83 5.14 -3.08 -3.07
CA HIS A 83 5.92 -3.06 -4.32
C HIS A 83 5.16 -3.56 -5.57
N HIS A 84 3.91 -4.03 -5.41
CA HIS A 84 3.07 -4.55 -6.51
C HIS A 84 2.07 -3.52 -7.09
N THR A 85 2.33 -2.22 -6.90
CA THR A 85 1.39 -1.14 -7.28
C THR A 85 1.68 -0.53 -8.65
N LYS A 86 2.93 -0.55 -9.13
CA LYS A 86 3.30 0.01 -10.44
C LYS A 86 3.50 -1.13 -11.45
N PRO A 87 2.71 -1.20 -12.54
CA PRO A 87 2.89 -2.23 -13.56
C PRO A 87 4.25 -2.08 -14.24
N ARG A 88 4.93 -3.21 -14.48
CA ARG A 88 6.23 -3.25 -15.16
C ARG A 88 6.06 -3.90 -16.53
N TRP A 89 6.04 -3.06 -17.55
CA TRP A 89 6.05 -3.51 -18.94
C TRP A 89 7.47 -3.88 -19.40
N PRO A 90 7.61 -4.83 -20.33
CA PRO A 90 8.90 -5.13 -20.96
C PRO A 90 9.45 -3.90 -21.68
N LYS A 91 10.77 -3.70 -21.57
CA LYS A 91 11.51 -2.64 -22.24
C LYS A 91 12.81 -3.24 -22.82
N PRO A 92 12.99 -3.29 -24.16
CA PRO A 92 12.03 -2.87 -25.19
C PRO A 92 10.75 -3.71 -25.18
N ALA A 93 9.71 -3.24 -25.88
CA ALA A 93 8.50 -4.02 -26.11
C ALA A 93 8.82 -5.30 -26.89
N PHE A 94 7.94 -6.31 -26.83
CA PHE A 94 8.08 -7.52 -27.63
C PHE A 94 7.93 -7.20 -29.12
N GLU A 95 8.64 -7.94 -29.97
CA GLU A 95 8.51 -7.80 -31.42
C GLU A 95 7.05 -8.07 -31.86
N GLY A 96 6.54 -7.23 -32.78
CA GLY A 96 5.17 -7.31 -33.26
C GLY A 96 4.10 -6.67 -32.34
N THR A 97 4.51 -6.07 -31.21
CA THR A 97 3.60 -5.32 -30.32
C THR A 97 2.87 -4.19 -31.04
N ASP A 98 3.54 -3.56 -32.00
CA ASP A 98 3.08 -2.40 -32.78
C ASP A 98 2.07 -2.76 -33.89
N VAL A 99 2.14 -3.98 -34.43
CA VAL A 99 1.22 -4.46 -35.49
C VAL A 99 0.02 -5.24 -34.94
N PHE A 100 0.07 -5.66 -33.67
CA PHE A 100 -1.03 -6.36 -33.02
C PHE A 100 -2.28 -5.48 -32.90
N GLN A 101 -3.40 -5.95 -33.44
CA GLN A 101 -4.67 -5.20 -33.50
C GLN A 101 -5.58 -5.41 -32.28
N GLY A 102 -5.23 -6.32 -31.37
CA GLY A 102 -6.02 -6.60 -30.16
C GLY A 102 -5.63 -5.75 -28.95
N GLU A 103 -6.37 -5.89 -27.85
CA GLU A 103 -6.05 -5.22 -26.58
C GLU A 103 -4.89 -5.93 -25.87
N GLN A 104 -3.85 -5.18 -25.52
CA GLN A 104 -2.77 -5.65 -24.64
C GLN A 104 -2.94 -5.03 -23.26
N ARG A 105 -2.95 -5.87 -22.21
CA ARG A 105 -3.16 -5.41 -20.82
C ARG A 105 -2.16 -6.06 -19.87
N HIS A 106 -1.65 -5.27 -18.94
CA HIS A 106 -0.92 -5.79 -17.79
C HIS A 106 -1.92 -6.34 -16.77
N SER A 107 -1.58 -7.45 -16.09
CA SER A 107 -2.43 -8.11 -15.09
C SER A 107 -2.97 -7.16 -14.01
N HIS A 108 -2.17 -6.16 -13.63
CA HIS A 108 -2.55 -5.05 -12.75
C HIS A 108 -3.91 -4.39 -13.09
N PHE A 109 -4.32 -4.38 -14.38
CA PHE A 109 -5.59 -3.79 -14.84
C PHE A 109 -6.71 -4.81 -15.05
N TYR A 110 -6.45 -6.10 -14.87
CA TYR A 110 -7.48 -7.14 -14.96
C TYR A 110 -8.35 -7.15 -13.71
N ARG A 111 -9.67 -7.29 -13.88
CA ARG A 111 -10.67 -7.41 -12.79
C ARG A 111 -11.69 -8.47 -13.21
N VAL A 112 -12.24 -9.19 -12.23
CA VAL A 112 -13.36 -10.12 -12.35
C VAL A 112 -14.56 -9.52 -11.65
#